data_AF-A0A6I9NZ53-F1
#
_entry.id   AF-A0A6I9NZ53-F1
#
_cell.length_a   1.000
_cell.length_b   1.000
_cell.length_c   1.000
_cell.angle_alpha   90.00
_cell.angle_beta   90.00
_cell.angle_gamma   90.00
#
_symmetry.space_group_name_H-M   'P 1'
#
loop_
_entity.id
_entity.type
_entity.pdbx_description
1 polymer ?
#
loop_
_entity_poly.entity_id
_entity_poly.type
_entity_poly.pdbx_seq_one_letter_code
_entity_poly.pdbx_strand_id
1 'polypeptide(L)'
;IVSLISLVILSYDRYSTLTVYNKRGPDYRKPLLAVGGAWLYSLFWTVPPLLGWSSYGIEGAGTSCSVSWTVKTAQSHAYIICLFTFCLGLPILVMLYCYSRLLWAVKQVGKIRKSAARRREYHILFMVLTTAACYMLCWMPYGVVAMMATFGPPNIISPVASVVPSLLAKSSTVINPLIYILMNKQFYRCFLSLFHCNRRPADQGNTSMPSKTTVMQLNRRVYSNTVACTPEVTKGPESRQT
;
A
#
# COMPACT_ATOMS: atom_id res chain seq x y z
N ILE A 1 -10.71 3.60 6.90
CA ILE A 1 -11.42 3.39 5.61
C ILE A 1 -10.49 3.67 4.43
N VAL A 2 -9.97 4.89 4.27
CA VAL A 2 -9.04 5.25 3.16
C VAL A 2 -7.94 4.21 2.98
N SER A 3 -7.20 3.88 4.05
CA SER A 3 -6.10 2.91 3.99
C SER A 3 -6.52 1.54 3.43
N LEU A 4 -7.65 1.00 3.88
CA LEU A 4 -8.14 -0.31 3.43
C LEU A 4 -8.58 -0.27 1.97
N ILE A 5 -9.26 0.79 1.55
CA ILE A 5 -9.66 0.98 0.14
C ILE A 5 -8.44 1.18 -0.75
N SER A 6 -7.41 1.89 -0.28
CA SER A 6 -6.13 2.02 -0.99
C SER A 6 -5.44 0.65 -1.16
N LEU A 7 -5.50 -0.22 -0.15
CA LEU A 7 -4.99 -1.60 -0.27
C LEU A 7 -5.80 -2.44 -1.26
N VAL A 8 -7.12 -2.29 -1.32
CA VAL A 8 -7.97 -2.93 -2.34
C VAL A 8 -7.57 -2.46 -3.74
N ILE A 9 -7.46 -1.14 -3.96
CA ILE A 9 -7.07 -0.56 -5.25
C ILE A 9 -5.70 -1.08 -5.67
N LEU A 10 -4.72 -1.09 -4.75
CA LEU A 10 -3.38 -1.60 -5.03
C LEU A 10 -3.40 -3.10 -5.35
N SER A 11 -4.21 -3.88 -4.65
CA SER A 11 -4.37 -5.32 -4.92
C SER A 11 -4.97 -5.57 -6.30
N TYR A 12 -5.98 -4.79 -6.67
CA TYR A 12 -6.63 -4.87 -7.97
C TYR A 12 -5.70 -4.44 -9.11
N ASP A 13 -4.97 -3.35 -8.95
CA ASP A 13 -3.97 -2.87 -9.92
C ASP A 13 -2.89 -3.94 -10.20
N ARG A 14 -2.38 -4.58 -9.13
CA ARG A 14 -1.42 -5.67 -9.26
C ARG A 14 -2.02 -6.90 -9.93
N TYR A 15 -3.24 -7.28 -9.55
CA TYR A 15 -3.97 -8.36 -10.21
C TYR A 15 -4.15 -8.09 -11.72
N SER A 16 -4.60 -6.89 -12.08
CA SER A 16 -4.83 -6.48 -13.47
C SER A 16 -3.53 -6.51 -14.26
N THR A 17 -2.46 -5.91 -13.74
CA THR A 17 -1.14 -5.89 -14.40
C THR A 17 -0.56 -7.30 -14.61
N LEU A 18 -0.81 -8.23 -13.68
CA LEU A 18 -0.30 -9.60 -13.74
C LEU A 18 -1.11 -10.53 -14.65
N THR A 19 -2.43 -10.32 -14.76
CA THR A 19 -3.34 -11.19 -15.52
C THR A 19 -3.69 -10.64 -16.89
N VAL A 20 -3.87 -9.33 -16.99
CA VAL A 20 -4.16 -8.61 -18.22
C VAL A 20 -2.88 -7.89 -18.62
N TYR A 21 -2.08 -8.55 -19.46
CA TYR A 21 -0.82 -7.99 -19.95
C TYR A 21 -1.07 -6.68 -20.71
N ASN A 22 -0.96 -5.54 -20.03
CA ASN A 22 -1.31 -4.25 -20.61
C ASN A 22 -0.03 -3.53 -21.05
N LYS A 23 0.22 -3.47 -22.36
CA LYS A 23 1.34 -2.72 -22.98
C LYS A 23 1.04 -1.22 -23.06
N ARG A 24 0.52 -0.59 -22.00
CA ARG A 24 0.28 0.86 -22.00
C ARG A 24 1.27 1.57 -21.09
N GLY A 25 1.81 2.69 -21.59
CA GLY A 25 2.74 3.54 -20.85
C GLY A 25 2.14 4.12 -19.57
N PRO A 26 2.95 4.79 -18.74
CA PRO A 26 2.52 5.32 -17.45
C PRO A 26 1.43 6.39 -17.64
N ASP A 27 0.18 6.04 -17.31
CA ASP A 27 -0.95 6.96 -17.26
C ASP A 27 -1.31 7.23 -15.79
N TYR A 28 -1.05 8.47 -15.33
CA TYR A 28 -1.30 8.90 -13.96
C TYR A 28 -2.78 9.21 -13.67
N ARG A 29 -3.63 9.34 -14.70
CA ARG A 29 -5.04 9.68 -14.52
C ARG A 29 -5.79 8.60 -13.75
N LYS A 30 -5.50 7.33 -14.03
CA LYS A 30 -6.15 6.19 -13.36
C LYS A 30 -5.82 6.11 -11.87
N PRO A 31 -4.53 6.14 -11.43
CA PRO A 31 -4.21 6.24 -10.01
C PRO A 31 -4.81 7.47 -9.33
N LEU A 32 -4.80 8.63 -9.99
CA LEU A 32 -5.34 9.86 -9.41
C LEU A 32 -6.85 9.76 -9.16
N LEU A 33 -7.60 9.25 -10.14
CA LEU A 33 -9.03 8.97 -10.00
C LEU A 33 -9.31 7.94 -8.91
N ALA A 34 -8.47 6.89 -8.82
CA ALA A 34 -8.62 5.87 -7.80
C ALA A 34 -8.39 6.43 -6.38
N VAL A 35 -7.38 7.30 -6.21
CA VAL A 35 -7.13 8.00 -4.94
C VAL A 35 -8.30 8.92 -4.61
N GLY A 36 -8.75 9.75 -5.55
CA GLY A 36 -9.91 10.62 -5.36
C GLY A 36 -11.16 9.84 -4.96
N GLY A 37 -11.43 8.72 -5.63
CA GLY A 37 -12.53 7.82 -5.30
C GLY A 37 -12.41 7.20 -3.90
N ALA A 38 -11.21 6.81 -3.46
CA ALA A 38 -10.99 6.28 -2.12
C ALA A 38 -11.28 7.31 -1.01
N TRP A 39 -10.93 8.58 -1.25
CA TRP A 39 -11.26 9.69 -0.36
C TRP A 39 -12.76 9.95 -0.30
N LEU A 40 -13.41 10.08 -1.46
CA LEU A 40 -14.87 10.29 -1.53
C LEU A 40 -15.64 9.16 -0.85
N TYR A 41 -15.24 7.90 -1.11
CA TYR A 41 -15.83 6.73 -0.45
C TYR A 41 -15.65 6.79 1.07
N SER A 42 -14.49 7.22 1.55
CA SER A 42 -14.24 7.33 2.99
C SER A 42 -15.09 8.43 3.61
N LEU A 43 -15.18 9.60 2.98
CA LEU A 43 -16.03 10.69 3.43
C LEU A 43 -17.51 10.28 3.48
N PHE A 44 -17.98 9.56 2.47
CA PHE A 44 -19.34 9.04 2.42
C PHE A 44 -19.70 8.21 3.66
N TRP A 45 -18.76 7.43 4.19
CA TRP A 45 -18.99 6.62 5.38
C TRP A 45 -18.65 7.31 6.70
N THR A 46 -17.76 8.30 6.73
CA THR A 46 -17.39 9.02 7.98
C THR A 46 -18.22 10.26 8.27
N VAL A 47 -18.87 10.86 7.27
CA VAL A 47 -19.70 12.06 7.45
C VAL A 47 -21.08 11.77 8.08
N PRO A 48 -21.79 10.66 7.80
CA PRO A 48 -23.15 10.48 8.29
C PRO A 48 -23.38 10.55 9.80
N PRO A 49 -22.45 10.14 10.70
CA PRO A 49 -22.59 10.39 12.14
C PRO A 49 -22.59 11.87 12.52
N LEU A 50 -22.02 12.74 11.69
CA LEU A 50 -22.10 14.20 11.87
C LEU A 50 -23.45 14.77 11.44
N LEU A 51 -24.18 14.03 10.59
CA LEU A 51 -25.50 14.42 10.06
C LEU A 51 -26.66 13.74 10.81
N GLY A 52 -26.37 12.98 11.88
CA GLY A 52 -27.37 12.38 12.76
C GLY A 52 -27.77 10.94 12.46
N TRP A 53 -27.16 10.25 11.48
CA TRP A 53 -27.42 8.82 11.27
C TRP A 53 -26.85 7.96 12.41
N SER A 54 -25.75 8.42 13.00
CA SER A 54 -25.17 7.89 14.24
C SER A 54 -24.57 9.05 15.03
N SER A 55 -23.63 8.80 15.93
CA SER A 55 -22.92 9.86 16.68
C SER A 55 -21.46 9.49 16.91
N TYR A 56 -20.61 10.51 17.01
CA TYR A 56 -19.27 10.36 17.58
C TYR A 56 -19.34 10.64 19.08
N GLY A 57 -18.65 9.82 19.87
CA GLY A 57 -18.61 9.93 21.33
C GLY A 57 -17.24 9.59 21.87
N ILE A 58 -17.07 9.85 23.17
CA ILE A 58 -15.87 9.47 23.91
C ILE A 58 -15.90 7.96 24.15
N GLU A 59 -14.78 7.29 23.88
CA GLU A 59 -14.59 5.87 24.16
C GLU A 59 -14.50 5.61 25.68
N GLY A 60 -14.72 4.37 26.13
CA GLY A 60 -14.80 4.03 27.57
C GLY A 60 -13.59 4.43 28.44
N ALA A 61 -12.45 4.75 27.82
CA ALA A 61 -11.24 5.26 28.46
C ALA A 61 -11.28 6.76 28.85
N GLY A 62 -12.20 7.54 28.27
CA GLY A 62 -12.24 8.99 28.46
C GLY A 62 -11.21 9.79 27.64
N THR A 63 -10.29 9.16 26.92
CA THR A 63 -9.11 9.80 26.30
C THR A 63 -9.10 9.80 24.77
N SER A 64 -10.11 9.20 24.14
CA SER A 64 -10.19 9.07 22.68
C SER A 64 -11.64 9.13 22.22
N CYS A 65 -11.85 9.59 20.98
CA CYS A 65 -13.16 9.65 20.35
C CYS A 65 -13.28 8.64 19.21
N SER A 66 -14.47 8.06 19.07
CA SER A 66 -14.86 7.19 17.95
C SER A 66 -16.38 7.26 17.74
N VAL A 67 -16.89 6.60 16.70
CA VAL A 67 -18.31 6.29 16.58
C VAL A 67 -18.80 5.68 17.89
N SER A 68 -19.94 6.15 18.38
CA SER A 68 -20.54 5.70 19.62
C SER A 68 -21.19 4.33 19.43
N TRP A 69 -20.53 3.29 19.97
CA TRP A 69 -21.00 1.90 19.90
C TRP A 69 -22.02 1.56 21.01
N THR A 70 -22.25 2.47 21.96
CA THR A 70 -23.12 2.25 23.14
C THR A 70 -24.56 2.72 22.92
N VAL A 71 -24.79 3.55 21.90
CA VAL A 71 -26.12 4.07 21.56
C VAL A 71 -26.97 2.96 20.94
N LYS A 72 -28.00 2.52 21.67
CA LYS A 72 -28.87 1.40 21.29
C LYS A 72 -30.06 1.81 20.42
N THR A 73 -29.84 2.68 19.43
CA THR A 73 -30.90 3.07 18.46
C THR A 73 -30.81 2.24 17.19
N ALA A 74 -31.96 1.95 16.57
CA ALA A 74 -32.01 1.20 15.31
C ALA A 74 -31.19 1.87 14.19
N GLN A 75 -31.19 3.20 14.15
CA GLN A 75 -30.40 3.98 13.19
C GLN A 75 -28.88 3.79 13.41
N SER A 76 -28.43 3.85 14.66
CA SER A 76 -27.01 3.62 14.99
C SER A 76 -26.60 2.17 14.70
N HIS A 77 -27.43 1.18 15.03
CA HIS A 77 -27.16 -0.22 14.70
C HIS A 77 -27.06 -0.45 13.19
N ALA A 78 -27.98 0.11 12.40
CA ALA A 78 -27.95 0.02 10.94
C ALA A 78 -26.65 0.62 10.37
N TYR A 79 -26.27 1.82 10.83
CA TYR A 79 -25.03 2.46 10.43
C TYR A 79 -23.80 1.61 10.77
N ILE A 80 -23.74 1.07 11.99
CA ILE A 80 -22.65 0.21 12.46
C ILE A 80 -22.55 -1.05 11.59
N ILE A 81 -23.67 -1.74 11.31
CA ILE A 81 -23.71 -2.90 10.42
C ILE A 81 -23.20 -2.53 9.02
N CYS A 82 -23.62 -1.39 8.48
CA CYS A 82 -23.14 -0.89 7.19
C CYS A 82 -21.63 -0.62 7.20
N LEU A 83 -21.10 0.00 8.26
CA LEU A 83 -19.64 0.21 8.39
C LEU A 83 -18.88 -1.11 8.38
N PHE A 84 -19.26 -2.10 9.19
CA PHE A 84 -18.56 -3.39 9.21
C PHE A 84 -18.70 -4.15 7.89
N THR A 85 -19.85 -4.05 7.24
CA THR A 85 -20.10 -4.77 5.98
C THR A 85 -19.36 -4.11 4.81
N PHE A 86 -19.56 -2.82 4.59
CA PHE A 86 -19.04 -2.12 3.42
C PHE A 86 -17.61 -1.59 3.60
N CYS A 87 -17.22 -1.21 4.82
CA CYS A 87 -15.89 -0.63 5.08
C CYS A 87 -14.87 -1.63 5.61
N LEU A 88 -15.27 -2.86 5.94
CA LEU A 88 -14.37 -3.92 6.38
C LEU A 88 -14.60 -5.22 5.59
N GLY A 89 -15.80 -5.81 5.68
CA GLY A 89 -16.12 -7.09 5.05
C GLY A 89 -15.92 -7.12 3.52
N LEU A 90 -16.60 -6.22 2.80
CA LEU A 90 -16.51 -6.14 1.34
C LEU A 90 -15.08 -5.87 0.83
N PRO A 91 -14.31 -4.90 1.38
CA PRO A 91 -12.91 -4.72 1.03
C PRO A 91 -12.07 -6.00 1.21
N ILE A 92 -12.27 -6.73 2.30
CA ILE A 92 -11.56 -8.00 2.56
C ILE A 92 -11.95 -9.06 1.52
N LEU A 93 -13.23 -9.20 1.23
CA LEU A 93 -13.72 -10.16 0.24
C LEU A 93 -13.14 -9.86 -1.15
N VAL A 94 -13.12 -8.59 -1.56
CA VAL A 94 -12.53 -8.17 -2.84
C VAL A 94 -11.03 -8.49 -2.87
N MET A 95 -10.32 -8.20 -1.78
CA MET A 95 -8.91 -8.57 -1.64
C MET A 95 -8.72 -10.08 -1.81
N LEU A 96 -9.39 -10.90 -0.99
CA LEU A 96 -9.31 -12.37 -1.04
C LEU A 96 -9.66 -12.93 -2.42
N TYR A 97 -10.67 -12.37 -3.09
CA TYR A 97 -11.05 -12.74 -4.45
C TYR A 97 -9.94 -12.44 -5.46
N CYS A 98 -9.40 -11.22 -5.46
CA CYS A 98 -8.29 -10.81 -6.34
C CYS A 98 -7.08 -11.74 -6.14
N TYR A 99 -6.75 -12.07 -4.89
CA TYR A 99 -5.63 -12.96 -4.57
C TYR A 99 -5.88 -14.41 -4.98
N SER A 100 -7.08 -14.93 -4.70
CA SER A 100 -7.46 -16.29 -5.09
C SER A 100 -7.32 -16.43 -6.60
N ARG A 101 -7.95 -15.55 -7.38
CA ARG A 101 -7.85 -15.57 -8.84
C ARG A 101 -6.42 -15.43 -9.34
N LEU A 102 -5.60 -14.63 -8.67
CA LEU A 102 -4.20 -14.50 -9.02
C LEU A 102 -3.45 -15.82 -8.81
N LEU A 103 -3.55 -16.44 -7.63
CA LEU A 103 -2.94 -17.73 -7.32
C LEU A 103 -3.38 -18.84 -8.30
N TRP A 104 -4.67 -18.84 -8.65
CA TRP A 104 -5.22 -19.74 -9.66
C TRP A 104 -4.57 -19.51 -11.03
N ALA A 105 -4.47 -18.26 -11.49
CA ALA A 105 -3.79 -17.93 -12.74
C ALA A 105 -2.30 -18.30 -12.71
N VAL A 106 -1.62 -18.16 -11.57
CA VAL A 106 -0.23 -18.61 -11.39
C VAL A 106 -0.11 -20.11 -11.53
N LYS A 107 -1.00 -20.87 -10.89
CA LYS A 107 -0.96 -22.34 -10.90
C LYS A 107 -1.16 -22.89 -12.32
N GLN A 108 -2.00 -22.23 -13.12
CA GLN A 108 -2.22 -22.57 -14.52
C GLN A 108 -1.01 -22.25 -15.41
N VAL A 109 -0.38 -21.08 -15.23
CA VAL A 109 0.77 -20.64 -16.05
C VAL A 109 2.12 -21.17 -15.51
N GLY A 110 2.12 -21.78 -14.32
CA GLY A 110 3.28 -22.23 -13.55
C GLY A 110 4.14 -23.32 -14.22
N LYS A 111 3.72 -23.83 -15.39
CA LYS A 111 4.51 -24.77 -16.19
C LYS A 111 5.44 -24.11 -17.22
N ILE A 112 5.31 -22.81 -17.55
CA ILE A 112 5.90 -22.31 -18.83
C ILE A 112 7.03 -21.25 -18.73
N ARG A 113 7.18 -20.42 -17.69
CA ARG A 113 8.44 -19.66 -17.42
C ARG A 113 8.34 -18.75 -16.18
N LYS A 114 9.30 -18.86 -15.25
CA LYS A 114 9.48 -17.90 -14.14
C LYS A 114 10.37 -16.74 -14.63
N SER A 115 9.77 -15.65 -15.11
CA SER A 115 10.52 -14.40 -15.36
C SER A 115 10.85 -13.69 -14.05
N ALA A 116 12.06 -13.12 -13.92
CA ALA A 116 12.48 -12.33 -12.76
C ALA A 116 11.54 -11.13 -12.49
N ALA A 117 10.99 -10.51 -13.54
CA ALA A 117 9.99 -9.45 -13.42
C ALA A 117 8.72 -9.94 -12.71
N ARG A 118 8.28 -11.17 -13.02
CA ARG A 118 7.10 -11.79 -12.40
C ARG A 118 7.34 -12.10 -10.91
N ARG A 119 8.55 -12.52 -10.53
CA ARG A 119 8.92 -12.72 -9.12
C ARG A 119 8.86 -11.42 -8.31
N ARG A 120 9.27 -10.29 -8.90
CA ARG A 120 9.17 -8.96 -8.27
C ARG A 120 7.71 -8.56 -8.06
N GLU A 121 6.84 -8.76 -9.04
CA GLU A 121 5.41 -8.48 -8.88
C GLU A 121 4.73 -9.37 -7.83
N TYR A 122 5.11 -10.66 -7.72
CA TYR A 122 4.64 -11.52 -6.62
C TYR A 122 5.11 -11.04 -5.26
N HIS A 123 6.34 -10.56 -5.17
CA HIS A 123 6.86 -10.00 -3.93
C HIS A 123 6.04 -8.76 -3.52
N ILE A 124 5.70 -7.89 -4.47
CA ILE A 124 4.82 -6.74 -4.21
C ILE A 124 3.44 -7.21 -3.76
N LEU A 125 2.84 -8.18 -4.43
CA LEU A 125 1.55 -8.75 -4.04
C LEU A 125 1.59 -9.33 -2.60
N PHE A 126 2.63 -10.08 -2.27
CA PHE A 126 2.84 -10.64 -0.94
C PHE A 126 2.97 -9.54 0.11
N MET A 127 3.65 -8.44 -0.18
CA MET A 127 3.66 -7.26 0.70
C MET A 127 2.26 -6.69 0.96
N VAL A 128 1.43 -6.56 -0.09
CA VAL A 128 0.06 -6.05 0.07
C VAL A 128 -0.77 -7.00 0.94
N LEU A 129 -0.62 -8.32 0.74
CA LEU A 129 -1.25 -9.35 1.58
C LEU A 129 -0.84 -9.24 3.05
N THR A 130 0.47 -9.16 3.31
CA THR A 130 0.99 -8.99 4.66
C THR A 130 0.45 -7.72 5.29
N THR A 131 0.37 -6.62 4.53
CA THR A 131 -0.21 -5.35 5.01
C THR A 131 -1.68 -5.50 5.38
N ALA A 132 -2.48 -6.15 4.53
CA ALA A 132 -3.89 -6.41 4.81
C ALA A 132 -4.09 -7.31 6.04
N ALA A 133 -3.27 -8.37 6.17
CA ALA A 133 -3.31 -9.27 7.32
C ALA A 133 -2.96 -8.53 8.62
N CYS A 134 -1.91 -7.72 8.64
CA CYS A 134 -1.55 -6.91 9.80
C CYS A 134 -2.63 -5.88 10.13
N TYR A 135 -3.23 -5.23 9.13
CA TYR A 135 -4.37 -4.34 9.34
C TYR A 135 -5.52 -5.06 10.06
N MET A 136 -5.86 -6.28 9.62
CA MET A 136 -6.89 -7.09 10.27
C MET A 136 -6.53 -7.46 11.71
N LEU A 137 -5.29 -7.87 11.97
CA LEU A 137 -4.83 -8.18 13.32
C LEU A 137 -4.94 -6.97 14.25
N CYS A 138 -4.69 -5.77 13.74
CA CYS A 138 -4.82 -4.54 14.53
C CYS A 138 -6.28 -4.14 14.76
N TRP A 139 -7.14 -4.27 13.75
CA TRP A 139 -8.52 -3.76 13.79
C TRP A 139 -9.54 -4.76 14.34
N MET A 140 -9.29 -6.07 14.22
CA MET A 140 -10.24 -7.10 14.62
C MET A 140 -10.57 -7.08 16.12
N PRO A 141 -9.60 -6.92 17.05
CA PRO A 141 -9.93 -6.81 18.48
C PRO A 141 -10.86 -5.63 18.78
N TYR A 142 -10.62 -4.46 18.15
CA TYR A 142 -11.47 -3.29 18.30
C TYR A 142 -12.86 -3.53 17.72
N GLY A 143 -12.92 -4.18 16.56
CA GLY A 143 -14.17 -4.54 15.91
C GLY A 143 -15.04 -5.46 16.77
N VAL A 144 -14.44 -6.47 17.40
CA VAL A 144 -15.14 -7.38 18.31
C VAL A 144 -15.69 -6.64 19.52
N VAL A 145 -14.91 -5.75 20.14
CA VAL A 145 -15.36 -4.92 21.27
C VAL A 145 -16.49 -3.98 20.86
N ALA A 146 -16.41 -3.35 19.68
CA ALA A 146 -17.47 -2.51 19.16
C ALA A 146 -18.77 -3.30 18.91
N MET A 147 -18.69 -4.52 18.36
CA MET A 147 -19.86 -5.39 18.17
C MET A 147 -20.46 -5.83 19.52
N MET A 148 -19.63 -6.20 20.49
CA MET A 148 -20.09 -6.51 21.84
C MET A 148 -20.73 -5.29 22.52
N ALA A 149 -20.19 -4.09 22.32
CA ALA A 149 -20.78 -2.85 22.84
C ALA A 149 -22.14 -2.56 22.18
N THR A 150 -22.29 -2.88 20.90
CA THR A 150 -23.49 -2.61 20.10
C THR A 150 -24.60 -3.62 20.38
N PHE A 151 -24.30 -4.92 20.37
CA PHE A 151 -25.30 -5.99 20.46
C PHE A 151 -25.29 -6.75 21.79
N GLY A 152 -24.22 -6.64 22.56
CA GLY A 152 -24.08 -7.33 23.84
C GLY A 152 -24.83 -6.64 24.98
N PRO A 153 -24.99 -7.35 26.11
CA PRO A 153 -25.60 -6.80 27.32
C PRO A 153 -24.84 -5.58 27.86
N PRO A 154 -25.55 -4.64 28.50
CA PRO A 154 -24.91 -3.48 29.12
C PRO A 154 -23.98 -3.91 30.27
N ASN A 155 -22.92 -3.12 30.52
CA ASN A 155 -21.95 -3.29 31.63
C ASN A 155 -20.95 -4.47 31.54
N ILE A 156 -20.73 -5.08 30.38
CA ILE A 156 -19.75 -6.19 30.23
C ILE A 156 -18.33 -5.68 29.93
N ILE A 157 -18.18 -4.45 29.40
CA ILE A 157 -16.90 -3.96 28.87
C ILE A 157 -16.17 -3.15 29.95
N SER A 158 -15.14 -3.75 30.53
CA SER A 158 -14.18 -3.05 31.39
C SER A 158 -13.40 -1.98 30.60
N PRO A 159 -13.02 -0.83 31.21
CA PRO A 159 -12.22 0.21 30.54
C PRO A 159 -10.97 -0.35 29.85
N VAL A 160 -10.23 -1.27 30.50
CA VAL A 160 -9.02 -1.89 29.92
C VAL A 160 -9.33 -2.70 28.65
N ALA A 161 -10.47 -3.41 28.65
CA ALA A 161 -10.94 -4.17 27.50
C ALA A 161 -11.35 -3.28 26.31
N SER A 162 -11.60 -1.98 26.54
CA SER A 162 -11.84 -1.00 25.47
C SER A 162 -10.58 -0.27 25.00
N VAL A 163 -9.66 0.06 25.93
CA VAL A 163 -8.45 0.84 25.65
C VAL A 163 -7.47 0.09 24.77
N VAL A 164 -7.10 -1.13 25.16
CA VAL A 164 -6.01 -1.87 24.47
C VAL A 164 -6.36 -2.13 23.00
N PRO A 165 -7.58 -2.62 22.66
CA PRO A 165 -7.98 -2.80 21.27
C PRO A 165 -8.06 -1.49 20.49
N SER A 166 -8.50 -0.40 21.12
CA SER A 166 -8.56 0.92 20.48
C SER A 166 -7.16 1.44 20.12
N LEU A 167 -6.21 1.37 21.06
CA LEU A 167 -4.83 1.77 20.81
C LEU A 167 -4.17 0.94 19.71
N LEU A 168 -4.43 -0.38 19.71
CA LEU A 168 -3.93 -1.28 18.67
C LEU A 168 -4.51 -0.96 17.29
N ALA A 169 -5.80 -0.63 17.21
CA ALA A 169 -6.42 -0.20 15.96
C ALA A 169 -5.82 1.12 15.45
N LYS A 170 -5.57 2.10 16.33
CA LYS A 170 -4.99 3.40 15.95
C LYS A 170 -3.51 3.27 15.52
N SER A 171 -2.73 2.38 16.15
CA SER A 171 -1.33 2.14 15.79
C SER A 171 -1.13 1.43 14.44
N SER A 172 -2.18 0.84 13.86
CA SER A 172 -2.15 0.21 12.53
C SER A 172 -1.64 1.13 11.41
N THR A 173 -1.75 2.45 11.59
CA THR A 173 -1.24 3.45 10.65
C THR A 173 0.28 3.38 10.49
N VAL A 174 1.01 3.06 11.56
CA VAL A 174 2.48 2.93 11.60
C VAL A 174 2.95 1.63 10.94
N ILE A 175 2.10 0.60 10.93
CA ILE A 175 2.43 -0.70 10.36
C ILE A 175 2.59 -0.63 8.84
N ASN A 176 1.83 0.23 8.13
CA ASN A 176 1.94 0.31 6.68
C ASN A 176 3.34 0.76 6.23
N PRO A 177 3.90 1.90 6.68
CA PRO A 177 5.27 2.29 6.39
C PRO A 177 6.32 1.24 6.79
N LEU A 178 6.20 0.63 7.97
CA LEU A 178 7.14 -0.39 8.44
C LEU A 178 7.20 -1.59 7.49
N ILE A 179 6.05 -2.08 7.04
CA ILE A 179 5.98 -3.17 6.06
C ILE A 179 6.63 -2.76 4.73
N TYR A 180 6.35 -1.54 4.25
CA TYR A 180 6.98 -1.04 3.01
C TYR A 180 8.51 -0.91 3.14
N ILE A 181 9.00 -0.42 4.26
CA ILE A 181 10.44 -0.27 4.53
C ILE A 181 11.12 -1.64 4.62
N LEU A 182 10.57 -2.57 5.39
CA LEU A 182 11.20 -3.87 5.63
C LEU A 182 11.14 -4.79 4.41
N MET A 183 10.06 -4.73 3.64
CA MET A 183 9.83 -5.68 2.56
C MET A 183 10.21 -5.10 1.17
N ASN A 184 10.32 -3.78 0.98
CA ASN A 184 10.73 -3.22 -0.30
C ASN A 184 12.15 -2.66 -0.24
N LYS A 185 13.11 -3.42 -0.80
CA LYS A 185 14.54 -3.03 -0.86
C LYS A 185 14.79 -1.64 -1.46
N GLN A 186 13.95 -1.17 -2.39
CA GLN A 186 14.10 0.18 -2.96
C GLN A 186 13.68 1.25 -1.95
N PHE A 187 12.55 1.06 -1.26
CA PHE A 187 12.11 1.96 -0.20
C PHE A 187 13.08 1.94 0.99
N TYR A 188 13.56 0.77 1.39
CA TYR A 188 14.56 0.62 2.44
C TYR A 188 15.82 1.44 2.17
N ARG A 189 16.36 1.38 0.94
CA ARG A 189 17.55 2.16 0.55
C ARG A 189 17.28 3.67 0.55
N CYS A 190 16.10 4.09 0.09
CA CYS A 190 15.70 5.51 0.13
C CYS A 190 15.56 5.99 1.58
N PHE A 191 14.91 5.19 2.43
CA PHE A 191 14.78 5.44 3.86
C PHE A 191 16.14 5.58 4.54
N LEU A 192 17.08 4.65 4.30
CA LEU A 192 18.45 4.77 4.79
C LEU A 192 19.17 6.03 4.27
N SER A 193 18.89 6.47 3.05
CA SER A 193 19.43 7.72 2.50
C SER A 193 18.83 8.98 3.12
N LEU A 194 17.66 8.90 3.78
CA LEU A 194 17.09 10.02 4.54
C LEU A 194 17.78 10.19 5.90
N PHE A 195 18.24 9.09 6.51
CA PHE A 195 18.97 9.12 7.79
C PHE A 195 20.49 9.32 7.63
N HIS A 196 21.06 8.88 6.51
CA HIS A 196 22.42 9.24 6.14
C HIS A 196 22.38 10.54 5.33
N CYS A 197 22.63 11.67 6.00
CA CYS A 197 22.98 12.94 5.34
C CYS A 197 24.33 12.81 4.63
N ASN A 198 24.39 12.00 3.57
CA ASN A 198 25.56 12.01 2.70
C ASN A 198 25.40 13.22 1.78
N ARG A 199 26.19 14.27 2.04
CA ARG A 199 26.42 15.36 1.08
C ARG A 199 26.73 14.70 -0.27
N ARG A 200 25.83 14.84 -1.24
CA ARG A 200 26.22 14.62 -2.64
C ARG A 200 27.34 15.63 -2.92
N PRO A 201 28.51 15.23 -3.44
CA PRO A 201 29.39 16.20 -4.07
C PRO A 201 28.57 16.87 -5.18
N ALA A 202 28.44 18.19 -5.10
CA ALA A 202 27.86 18.95 -6.19
C ALA A 202 28.80 18.82 -7.38
N ASP A 203 28.33 18.21 -8.46
CA ASP A 203 28.90 18.45 -9.78
C ASP A 203 27.82 19.13 -10.62
N GLN A 204 28.03 20.43 -10.85
CA GLN A 204 27.26 21.25 -11.76
C GLN A 204 27.81 21.02 -13.17
N GLY A 205 27.00 20.42 -14.04
CA GLY A 205 27.30 20.35 -15.46
C GLY A 205 26.12 19.81 -16.24
N ASN A 206 25.48 20.65 -17.04
CA ASN A 206 24.30 20.34 -17.83
C ASN A 206 24.46 19.08 -18.69
N THR A 207 23.63 18.06 -18.46
CA THR A 207 23.19 17.16 -19.54
C THR A 207 21.86 16.53 -19.19
N SER A 208 20.88 16.72 -20.07
CA SER A 208 19.59 16.03 -20.09
C SER A 208 19.74 14.53 -19.81
N MET A 209 19.01 14.02 -18.82
CA MET A 209 18.89 12.59 -18.53
C MET A 209 18.39 11.83 -19.77
N PRO A 210 19.17 10.91 -20.39
CA PRO A 210 18.60 9.90 -21.24
C PRO A 210 18.02 8.83 -20.31
N SER A 211 16.69 8.70 -20.33
CA SER A 211 15.98 7.56 -19.75
C SER A 211 16.56 6.28 -20.37
N LYS A 212 17.40 5.55 -19.64
CA LYS A 212 17.85 4.20 -20.02
C LYS A 212 16.66 3.25 -19.91
N THR A 213 15.80 3.31 -20.91
CA THR A 213 14.93 2.20 -21.30
C THR A 213 15.84 1.14 -21.88
N THR A 214 16.12 0.08 -21.13
CA THR A 214 16.77 -1.12 -21.67
C THR A 214 15.82 -1.75 -22.68
N VAL A 215 15.91 -1.33 -23.93
CA VAL A 215 15.38 -2.06 -25.08
C VAL A 215 16.24 -3.31 -25.20
N MET A 216 15.66 -4.49 -24.97
CA MET A 216 16.27 -5.75 -25.37
C MET A 216 16.39 -5.73 -26.90
N GLN A 217 17.54 -5.29 -27.42
CA GLN A 217 17.94 -5.57 -28.79
C GLN A 217 18.49 -6.99 -28.82
N LEU A 218 17.67 -7.88 -29.35
CA LEU A 218 18.10 -9.20 -29.78
C LEU A 218 18.79 -9.01 -31.13
N ASN A 219 20.11 -9.18 -31.22
CA ASN A 219 20.79 -10.14 -32.11
C ASN A 219 22.30 -9.83 -32.27
N ARG A 220 23.04 -10.90 -32.56
CA ARG A 220 24.41 -11.01 -33.10
C ARG A 220 25.56 -11.22 -32.11
N ARG A 221 26.01 -12.48 -32.09
CA ARG A 221 27.30 -13.03 -31.63
C ARG A 221 28.48 -12.11 -31.96
N VAL A 222 29.51 -12.11 -31.11
CA VAL A 222 30.89 -12.59 -31.40
C VAL A 222 31.84 -12.15 -30.26
N TYR A 223 32.43 -13.15 -29.59
CA TYR A 223 33.78 -13.25 -29.00
C TYR A 223 34.38 -12.17 -28.05
N SER A 224 34.82 -12.68 -26.89
CA SER A 224 36.09 -12.42 -26.19
C SER A 224 36.33 -11.19 -25.30
N ASN A 225 36.71 -11.55 -24.06
CA ASN A 225 37.86 -11.12 -23.26
C ASN A 225 37.80 -9.80 -22.46
N THR A 226 37.84 -9.99 -21.13
CA THR A 226 38.80 -9.45 -20.15
C THR A 226 39.60 -8.20 -20.54
N VAL A 227 39.62 -7.19 -19.65
CA VAL A 227 40.80 -6.61 -18.96
C VAL A 227 40.45 -5.26 -18.31
N ALA A 228 41.12 -5.00 -17.18
CA ALA A 228 40.97 -3.90 -16.25
C ALA A 228 41.63 -2.56 -16.67
N CYS A 229 41.30 -1.53 -15.88
CA CYS A 229 42.12 -0.39 -15.42
C CYS A 229 42.74 0.65 -16.39
N THR A 230 42.66 1.89 -15.87
CA THR A 230 43.46 3.12 -16.08
C THR A 230 43.07 4.12 -17.19
N PRO A 231 43.24 5.43 -16.90
CA PRO A 231 42.72 6.53 -17.71
C PRO A 231 43.75 7.01 -18.73
N GLU A 232 43.31 7.34 -19.94
CA GLU A 232 44.13 8.07 -20.90
C GLU A 232 43.68 9.54 -20.96
N VAL A 233 44.64 10.41 -20.67
CA VAL A 233 44.60 11.86 -20.81
C VAL A 233 45.02 12.20 -22.24
N THR A 234 44.18 12.93 -22.98
CA THR A 234 44.65 13.63 -24.19
C THR A 234 44.03 15.01 -24.28
N LYS A 235 44.89 16.03 -24.17
CA LYS A 235 44.61 17.46 -24.35
C LYS A 235 44.20 17.74 -25.81
N GLY A 236 43.28 18.68 -25.99
CA GLY A 236 42.91 19.23 -27.30
C GLY A 236 44.03 20.09 -27.93
N PRO A 237 43.92 20.44 -29.22
CA PRO A 237 44.91 21.24 -29.93
C PRO A 237 44.65 22.73 -29.70
N GLU A 238 45.68 23.43 -29.22
CA GLU A 238 45.79 24.89 -29.26
C GLU A 238 46.71 25.29 -30.42
N SER A 239 46.46 26.49 -30.94
CA SER A 239 46.74 26.98 -32.28
C SER A 239 48.12 27.62 -32.53
N ARG A 240 48.55 27.57 -33.81
CA ARG A 240 49.19 28.64 -34.62
C ARG A 240 50.62 29.11 -34.31
N GLN A 241 51.49 29.05 -35.35
CA GLN A 241 52.53 30.02 -35.79
C GLN A 241 53.26 29.38 -36.99
N THR A 242 53.38 29.94 -38.21
CA THR A 242 54.22 31.07 -38.69
C THR A 242 55.39 31.43 -37.81
#